data_AF-A0A8S0XZP8-F1
#
_entry.id   AF-A0A8S0XZP8-F1
#
_cell.length_a   1.000
_cell.length_b   1.000
_cell.length_c   1.000
_cell.angle_alpha   90.00
_cell.angle_beta   90.00
_cell.angle_gamma   90.00
#
_symmetry.space_group_name_H-M   'P 1'
#
loop_
_entity.id
_entity.type
_entity.pdbx_description
1 polymer ?
#
loop_
_entity_poly.entity_id
_entity_poly.type
_entity_poly.pdbx_seq_one_letter_code
_entity_poly.pdbx_strand_id
1 'polypeptide(L)'
;MTSFLSLPARVLAEPVPLPKPRASAQKPSGSSSAPSSSSRALKEKSSQPDRIVYSVEQMEATTGLLQRAYTEHKRVLSENAELEGQEAQQLRKDLALEREINTSFTDQILRMDEFMLDMGEALNCSICAERMDNPHIIPACGHTFCADCIEAWFVKQIDNHFDSEQNARVETMVYTCPTCRTHNRGWHRENFALKALSGLLSDYLSKQDA
;
A
#
# COMPACT_ATOMS: atom_id res chain seq x y z
N MET A 1 -14.60 -12.42 14.31
CA MET A 1 -13.26 -13.06 14.24
C MET A 1 -12.62 -12.70 12.91
N THR A 2 -11.99 -11.54 12.82
CA THR A 2 -10.96 -11.19 11.82
C THR A 2 -10.21 -10.01 12.40
N SER A 3 -8.92 -10.21 12.61
CA SER A 3 -8.02 -9.36 13.38
C SER A 3 -7.76 -8.02 12.72
N PHE A 4 -7.78 -6.96 13.51
CA PHE A 4 -7.19 -5.66 13.20
C PHE A 4 -5.68 -5.83 12.97
N LEU A 5 -5.20 -5.48 11.78
CA LEU A 5 -3.78 -5.27 11.54
C LEU A 5 -3.44 -3.84 11.96
N SER A 6 -3.03 -3.69 13.22
CA SER A 6 -2.29 -2.53 13.70
C SER A 6 -1.06 -2.31 12.83
N LEU A 7 -0.90 -1.10 12.27
CA LEU A 7 0.35 -0.71 11.62
C LEU A 7 1.52 -0.87 12.62
N PRO A 8 2.67 -1.45 12.23
CA PRO A 8 3.84 -1.41 13.09
C PRO A 8 4.43 0.00 13.08
N ALA A 9 4.74 0.50 14.27
CA ALA A 9 5.52 1.71 14.48
C ALA A 9 6.82 1.63 13.67
N ARG A 10 7.14 2.72 12.95
CA ARG A 10 8.43 2.90 12.27
C ARG A 10 9.56 2.69 13.26
N VAL A 11 10.27 1.57 13.13
CA VAL A 11 11.60 1.42 13.69
C VAL A 11 12.52 2.31 12.86
N LEU A 12 12.91 3.45 13.41
CA LEU A 12 14.01 4.24 12.89
C LEU A 12 15.27 3.38 13.00
N ALA A 13 15.76 2.86 11.87
CA ALA A 13 17.03 2.16 11.82
C ALA A 13 18.14 3.15 12.19
N GLU A 14 18.88 2.85 13.26
CA GLU A 14 20.12 3.55 13.60
C GLU A 14 21.17 3.35 12.49
N PRO A 15 22.03 4.35 12.24
CA PRO A 15 23.04 4.28 11.20
C PRO A 15 24.12 3.23 11.52
N VAL A 16 24.37 2.33 10.57
CA VAL A 16 25.46 1.34 10.61
C VAL A 16 26.82 2.08 10.57
N PRO A 17 27.76 1.79 11.50
CA PRO A 17 29.05 2.48 11.51
C PRO A 17 29.99 1.96 10.42
N LEU A 18 30.56 2.89 9.66
CA LEU A 18 31.55 2.63 8.60
C LEU A 18 32.90 2.16 9.19
N PRO A 19 33.60 1.19 8.54
CA PRO A 19 34.95 0.81 8.93
C PRO A 19 35.95 1.93 8.58
N LYS A 20 36.77 2.32 9.57
CA LYS A 20 37.80 3.35 9.41
C LYS A 20 38.97 2.84 8.55
N PRO A 21 39.58 3.69 7.71
CA PRO A 21 40.75 3.30 6.92
C PRO A 21 41.98 3.19 7.84
N ARG A 22 42.71 2.07 7.73
CA ARG A 22 43.98 1.90 8.45
C ARG A 22 45.08 2.62 7.68
N ALA A 23 45.55 3.72 8.24
CA ALA A 23 46.63 4.54 7.73
C ALA A 23 47.98 3.78 7.74
N SER A 24 48.77 4.00 6.69
CA SER A 24 50.21 3.77 6.65
C SER A 24 50.91 4.54 7.78
N ALA A 25 51.88 3.90 8.45
CA ALA A 25 52.85 4.60 9.30
C ALA A 25 54.27 4.13 8.96
N GLN A 26 55.07 5.12 8.55
CA GLN A 26 56.51 5.02 8.33
C GLN A 26 57.30 4.90 9.65
N LYS A 27 58.55 4.45 9.48
CA LYS A 27 59.66 4.21 10.43
C LYS A 27 59.85 5.26 11.55
N PRO A 28 60.61 4.86 12.58
CA PRO A 28 61.73 5.71 13.02
C PRO A 28 63.08 4.97 13.12
N SER A 29 64.11 5.80 13.10
CA SER A 29 65.56 5.60 13.00
C SER A 29 66.31 5.44 14.34
N GLY A 30 67.43 4.68 14.32
CA GLY A 30 68.67 4.85 15.12
C GLY A 30 68.62 4.46 16.62
N SER A 31 69.66 3.91 17.28
CA SER A 31 71.09 3.78 16.96
C SER A 31 71.83 2.84 17.94
N SER A 32 73.05 2.38 17.57
CA SER A 32 74.21 1.94 18.41
C SER A 32 74.07 0.58 19.15
N SER A 33 75.04 -0.36 19.24
CA SER A 33 76.46 -0.50 18.86
C SER A 33 76.85 -2.01 18.84
N ALA A 34 77.95 -2.35 18.16
CA ALA A 34 78.52 -3.69 17.92
C ALA A 34 79.11 -4.41 19.16
N PRO A 35 79.55 -5.68 19.01
CA PRO A 35 81.01 -5.86 18.92
C PRO A 35 81.55 -6.88 17.89
N SER A 36 82.75 -6.53 17.41
CA SER A 36 83.94 -7.34 17.08
C SER A 36 83.88 -8.57 16.14
N SER A 37 84.42 -8.35 14.94
CA SER A 37 85.52 -9.10 14.27
C SER A 37 85.72 -10.59 14.58
N SER A 38 85.57 -11.43 13.55
CA SER A 38 86.62 -12.39 13.19
C SER A 38 86.51 -12.83 11.72
N SER A 39 87.59 -12.62 11.00
CA SER A 39 87.80 -12.97 9.61
C SER A 39 87.76 -14.49 9.43
N ARG A 40 86.82 -15.01 8.65
CA ARG A 40 87.00 -16.30 7.97
C ARG A 40 86.59 -16.16 6.51
N ALA A 41 87.60 -16.29 5.66
CA ALA A 41 87.50 -16.39 4.22
C ALA A 41 86.44 -17.43 3.83
N LEU A 42 85.27 -16.96 3.41
CA LEU A 42 84.34 -17.78 2.65
C LEU A 42 84.76 -17.66 1.19
N LYS A 43 85.56 -18.66 0.83
CA LYS A 43 85.92 -19.11 -0.51
C LYS A 43 84.79 -18.78 -1.50
N GLU A 44 85.05 -17.83 -2.40
CA GLU A 44 84.36 -17.73 -3.68
C GLU A 44 84.42 -19.11 -4.34
N LYS A 45 83.29 -19.79 -4.35
CA LYS A 45 83.08 -20.95 -5.19
C LYS A 45 81.86 -20.69 -6.04
N SER A 46 82.09 -20.82 -7.34
CA SER A 46 81.10 -21.15 -8.36
C SER A 46 80.26 -19.98 -8.86
N SER A 47 80.82 -19.29 -9.84
CA SER A 47 80.08 -18.98 -11.07
C SER A 47 79.35 -20.24 -11.56
N GLN A 48 78.10 -20.42 -11.16
CA GLN A 48 77.16 -21.32 -11.81
C GLN A 48 76.01 -20.48 -12.36
N PRO A 49 76.01 -20.17 -13.68
CA PRO A 49 74.94 -19.40 -14.30
C PRO A 49 73.57 -20.07 -14.09
N ASP A 50 73.54 -21.40 -13.98
CA ASP A 50 72.29 -22.19 -13.85
C ASP A 50 71.46 -21.89 -12.59
N ARG A 51 72.06 -21.51 -11.46
CA ARG A 51 71.31 -21.29 -10.21
C ARG A 51 70.62 -19.93 -10.15
N ILE A 52 71.21 -18.92 -10.77
CA ILE A 52 70.61 -17.58 -10.91
C ILE A 52 69.54 -17.64 -12.01
N VAL A 53 69.82 -18.32 -13.14
CA VAL A 53 68.86 -18.54 -14.22
C VAL A 53 67.61 -19.28 -13.71
N TYR A 54 67.76 -20.34 -12.91
CA TYR A 54 66.64 -21.06 -12.29
C TYR A 54 65.77 -20.16 -11.38
N SER A 55 66.37 -19.19 -10.69
CA SER A 55 65.63 -18.24 -9.86
C SER A 55 64.91 -17.16 -10.66
N VAL A 56 65.45 -16.79 -11.84
CA VAL A 56 64.83 -15.80 -12.75
C VAL A 56 63.65 -16.43 -13.49
N GLU A 57 63.77 -17.65 -14.01
CA GLU A 57 62.65 -18.38 -14.62
C GLU A 57 61.50 -18.61 -13.64
N GLN A 58 61.78 -18.95 -12.37
CA GLN A 58 60.75 -19.05 -11.34
C GLN A 58 60.06 -17.71 -11.06
N MET A 59 60.81 -16.61 -11.10
CA MET A 59 60.29 -15.25 -10.89
C MET A 59 59.44 -14.77 -12.07
N GLU A 60 59.87 -15.06 -13.30
CA GLU A 60 59.11 -14.82 -14.53
C GLU A 60 57.82 -15.65 -14.56
N ALA A 61 57.88 -16.91 -14.11
CA ALA A 61 56.70 -17.75 -13.96
C ALA A 61 55.73 -17.18 -12.91
N THR A 62 56.22 -16.75 -11.74
CA THR A 62 55.36 -16.17 -10.69
C THR A 62 54.80 -14.80 -11.08
N THR A 63 55.59 -13.93 -11.68
CA THR A 63 55.10 -12.63 -12.21
C THR A 63 54.08 -12.82 -13.33
N GLY A 64 54.29 -13.79 -14.23
CA GLY A 64 53.31 -14.17 -15.25
C GLY A 64 52.01 -14.74 -14.69
N LEU A 65 52.05 -15.42 -13.54
CA LEU A 65 50.85 -15.86 -12.82
C LEU A 65 50.13 -14.68 -12.13
N LEU A 66 50.87 -13.80 -11.46
CA LEU A 66 50.32 -12.60 -10.81
C LEU A 66 49.67 -11.66 -11.83
N GLN A 67 50.29 -11.46 -12.99
CA GLN A 67 49.74 -10.63 -14.07
C GLN A 67 48.39 -11.20 -14.55
N ARG A 68 48.30 -12.52 -14.75
CA ARG A 68 47.06 -13.21 -15.14
C ARG A 68 45.98 -13.10 -14.06
N ALA A 69 46.35 -13.29 -12.79
CA ALA A 69 45.44 -13.14 -11.67
C ALA A 69 44.92 -11.70 -11.54
N TYR A 70 45.78 -10.69 -11.76
CA TYR A 70 45.40 -9.28 -11.72
C TYR A 70 44.44 -8.91 -12.86
N THR A 71 44.71 -9.35 -14.09
CA THR A 71 43.81 -9.10 -15.22
C THR A 71 42.45 -9.75 -15.01
N GLU A 72 42.43 -10.96 -14.46
CA GLU A 72 41.20 -11.67 -14.15
C GLU A 72 40.41 -10.98 -13.03
N HIS A 73 41.08 -10.58 -11.95
CA HIS A 73 40.45 -9.82 -10.87
C HIS A 73 39.82 -8.50 -11.38
N LYS A 74 40.52 -7.78 -12.26
CA LYS A 74 39.99 -6.55 -12.87
C LYS A 74 38.76 -6.82 -13.74
N ARG A 75 38.75 -7.95 -14.47
CA ARG A 75 37.61 -8.39 -15.28
C ARG A 75 36.40 -8.69 -14.39
N VAL A 76 36.58 -9.49 -13.35
CA VAL A 76 35.53 -9.84 -12.37
C VAL A 76 34.98 -8.59 -11.69
N LEU A 77 35.83 -7.64 -11.30
CA LEU A 77 35.35 -6.38 -10.71
C LEU A 77 34.48 -5.57 -11.67
N SER A 78 34.83 -5.52 -12.97
CA SER A 78 34.02 -4.85 -13.98
C SER A 78 32.66 -5.54 -14.13
N GLU A 79 32.66 -6.88 -14.22
CA GLU A 79 31.46 -7.69 -14.34
C GLU A 79 30.54 -7.53 -13.12
N ASN A 80 31.10 -7.54 -11.91
CA ASN A 80 30.33 -7.30 -10.68
C ASN A 80 29.70 -5.91 -10.65
N ALA A 81 30.43 -4.86 -11.05
CA ALA A 81 29.88 -3.50 -11.10
C ALA A 81 28.73 -3.37 -12.12
N GLU A 82 28.82 -4.08 -13.25
CA GLU A 82 27.74 -4.14 -14.24
C GLU A 82 26.49 -4.84 -13.70
N LEU A 83 26.66 -5.98 -13.02
CA LEU A 83 25.57 -6.73 -12.39
C LEU A 83 24.88 -5.89 -11.31
N GLU A 84 25.64 -5.21 -10.44
CA GLU A 84 25.10 -4.29 -9.43
C GLU A 84 24.27 -3.17 -10.08
N GLY A 85 24.74 -2.63 -11.21
CA GLY A 85 24.01 -1.63 -11.99
C GLY A 85 22.69 -2.17 -12.56
N GLN A 86 22.69 -3.41 -13.06
CA GLN A 86 21.50 -4.08 -13.58
C GLN A 86 20.49 -4.37 -12.48
N GLU A 87 20.93 -4.89 -11.33
CA GLU A 87 20.07 -5.16 -10.16
C GLU A 87 19.42 -3.86 -9.65
N ALA A 88 20.20 -2.78 -9.53
CA ALA A 88 19.68 -1.47 -9.14
C ALA A 88 18.65 -0.94 -10.14
N GLN A 89 18.87 -1.15 -11.45
CA GLN A 89 17.92 -0.77 -12.48
C GLN A 89 16.64 -1.61 -12.41
N GLN A 90 16.76 -2.91 -12.15
CA GLN A 90 15.62 -3.81 -12.03
C GLN A 90 14.76 -3.44 -10.81
N LEU A 91 15.39 -3.23 -9.65
CA LEU A 91 14.69 -2.81 -8.43
C LEU A 91 13.93 -1.49 -8.63
N ARG A 92 14.49 -0.55 -9.40
CA ARG A 92 13.80 0.71 -9.75
C ARG A 92 12.56 0.48 -10.61
N LYS A 93 12.60 -0.46 -11.55
CA LYS A 93 11.45 -0.82 -12.39
C LYS A 93 10.36 -1.49 -11.55
N ASP A 94 10.74 -2.42 -10.68
CA ASP A 94 9.81 -3.14 -9.82
C ASP A 94 9.10 -2.18 -8.85
N LEU A 95 9.84 -1.25 -8.24
CA LEU A 95 9.27 -0.21 -7.38
C LEU A 95 8.33 0.75 -8.13
N ALA A 96 8.66 1.08 -9.39
CA ALA A 96 7.81 1.94 -10.21
C ALA A 96 6.49 1.23 -10.55
N LEU A 97 6.56 -0.05 -10.92
CA LEU A 97 5.39 -0.88 -11.20
C LEU A 97 4.51 -1.05 -9.96
N GLU A 98 5.13 -1.34 -8.81
CA GLU A 98 4.40 -1.49 -7.55
C GLU A 98 3.68 -0.20 -7.16
N ARG A 99 4.32 0.96 -7.35
CA ARG A 99 3.68 2.27 -7.13
C ARG A 99 2.51 2.50 -8.08
N GLU A 100 2.64 2.14 -9.35
CA GLU A 100 1.56 2.28 -10.33
C GLU A 100 0.36 1.41 -9.94
N ILE A 101 0.60 0.14 -9.59
CA ILE A 101 -0.43 -0.79 -9.13
C ILE A 101 -1.12 -0.26 -7.86
N ASN A 102 -0.34 0.16 -6.87
CA ASN A 102 -0.90 0.67 -5.61
C ASN A 102 -1.71 1.96 -5.80
N THR A 103 -1.25 2.85 -6.69
CA THR A 103 -1.96 4.09 -7.02
C THR A 103 -3.27 3.78 -7.74
N SER A 104 -3.23 2.88 -8.73
CA SER A 104 -4.41 2.43 -9.47
C SER A 104 -5.45 1.77 -8.55
N PHE A 105 -5.00 0.87 -7.67
CA PHE A 105 -5.87 0.19 -6.72
C PHE A 105 -6.50 1.15 -5.72
N THR A 106 -5.72 2.12 -5.22
CA THR A 106 -6.21 3.14 -4.29
C THR A 106 -7.24 4.06 -4.96
N ASP A 107 -6.98 4.51 -6.19
CA ASP A 107 -7.94 5.31 -6.98
C ASP A 107 -9.27 4.56 -7.19
N GLN A 108 -9.21 3.25 -7.46
CA GLN A 108 -10.41 2.43 -7.59
C GLN A 108 -11.21 2.34 -6.29
N ILE A 109 -10.55 2.19 -5.13
CA ILE A 109 -11.22 2.16 -3.82
C ILE A 109 -11.89 3.50 -3.54
N LEU A 110 -11.18 4.61 -3.72
CA LEU A 110 -11.72 5.94 -3.43
C LEU A 110 -12.96 6.26 -4.27
N ARG A 111 -12.98 5.86 -5.55
CA ARG A 111 -14.17 6.00 -6.42
C ARG A 111 -15.34 5.14 -5.97
N MET A 112 -15.07 3.96 -5.43
CA MET A 112 -16.12 3.10 -4.88
C MET A 112 -16.71 3.74 -3.62
N ASP A 113 -15.88 4.31 -2.76
CA ASP A 113 -16.31 4.99 -1.54
C ASP A 113 -17.18 6.21 -1.85
N GLU A 114 -16.77 7.05 -2.82
CA GLU A 114 -17.56 8.17 -3.31
C GLU A 114 -18.94 7.71 -3.81
N PHE A 115 -18.98 6.67 -4.64
CA PHE A 115 -20.23 6.10 -5.15
C PHE A 115 -21.15 5.57 -4.03
N MET A 116 -20.59 4.94 -3.00
CA MET A 116 -21.38 4.44 -1.87
C MET A 116 -21.98 5.57 -1.04
N LEU A 117 -21.28 6.71 -0.90
CA LEU A 117 -21.80 7.91 -0.25
C LEU A 117 -22.95 8.54 -1.05
N ASP A 118 -22.78 8.71 -2.36
CA ASP A 118 -23.83 9.22 -3.26
C ASP A 118 -25.09 8.35 -3.22
N MET A 119 -24.91 7.03 -3.22
CA MET A 119 -26.02 6.08 -3.04
C MET A 119 -26.73 6.30 -1.70
N GLY A 120 -25.98 6.66 -0.67
CA GLY A 120 -26.53 6.95 0.64
C GLY A 120 -27.44 8.16 0.67
N GLU A 121 -27.10 9.22 -0.04
CA GLU A 121 -27.97 10.40 -0.17
C GLU A 121 -29.23 10.09 -0.98
N ALA A 122 -29.09 9.31 -2.06
CA ALA A 122 -30.24 8.88 -2.88
C ALA A 122 -31.26 8.02 -2.12
N LEU A 123 -30.86 7.43 -1.00
CA LEU A 123 -31.71 6.62 -0.12
C LEU A 123 -32.28 7.41 1.07
N ASN A 124 -32.16 8.74 1.08
CA ASN A 124 -32.78 9.57 2.10
C ASN A 124 -34.28 9.76 1.88
N CYS A 125 -35.04 9.69 2.98
CA CYS A 125 -36.45 9.96 3.01
C CYS A 125 -36.70 11.46 2.88
N SER A 126 -37.54 11.88 1.94
CA SER A 126 -37.87 13.31 1.76
C SER A 126 -38.75 13.91 2.87
N ILE A 127 -39.21 13.11 3.84
CA ILE A 127 -39.97 13.59 5.01
C ILE A 127 -39.04 13.89 6.18
N CYS A 128 -38.23 12.91 6.62
CA CYS A 128 -37.33 13.09 7.77
C CYS A 128 -35.91 13.55 7.39
N ALA A 129 -35.56 13.57 6.11
CA ALA A 129 -34.22 13.87 5.57
C ALA A 129 -33.10 12.91 6.05
N GLU A 130 -33.47 11.80 6.68
CA GLU A 130 -32.56 10.72 7.08
C GLU A 130 -32.65 9.55 6.11
N ARG A 131 -31.70 8.61 6.19
CA ARG A 131 -31.75 7.34 5.45
C ARG A 131 -33.09 6.65 5.69
N MET A 132 -33.69 6.12 4.62
CA MET A 132 -34.95 5.40 4.73
C MET A 132 -34.79 4.14 5.60
N ASP A 133 -35.43 4.18 6.78
CA ASP A 133 -35.70 3.01 7.60
C ASP A 133 -37.00 2.35 7.17
N ASN A 134 -36.96 1.04 6.94
CA ASN A 134 -38.04 0.24 6.38
C ASN A 134 -38.75 0.97 5.22
N PRO A 135 -38.16 1.07 4.02
CA PRO A 135 -38.68 1.88 2.93
C PRO A 135 -40.01 1.36 2.39
N HIS A 136 -41.01 2.24 2.27
CA HIS A 136 -42.33 1.95 1.71
C HIS A 136 -42.64 2.86 0.52
N ILE A 137 -43.14 2.25 -0.55
CA ILE A 137 -43.48 2.87 -1.82
C ILE A 137 -44.98 3.19 -1.90
N ILE A 138 -45.31 4.33 -2.51
CA ILE A 138 -46.67 4.66 -2.91
C ILE A 138 -46.91 4.08 -4.32
N PRO A 139 -47.74 3.03 -4.49
CA PRO A 139 -47.87 2.33 -5.77
C PRO A 139 -48.32 3.21 -6.94
N ALA A 140 -49.13 4.24 -6.66
CA ALA A 140 -49.63 5.15 -7.70
C ALA A 140 -48.57 6.06 -8.34
N CYS A 141 -47.42 6.29 -7.69
CA CYS A 141 -46.40 7.22 -8.21
C CYS A 141 -44.95 6.77 -8.03
N GLY A 142 -44.69 5.74 -7.24
CA GLY A 142 -43.36 5.18 -7.03
C GLY A 142 -42.47 5.91 -6.00
N HIS A 143 -42.90 7.06 -5.47
CA HIS A 143 -42.16 7.71 -4.39
C HIS A 143 -42.12 6.82 -3.15
N THR A 144 -40.95 6.78 -2.52
CA THR A 144 -40.66 5.90 -1.37
C THR A 144 -40.21 6.76 -0.18
N PHE A 145 -40.62 6.35 1.02
CA PHE A 145 -40.36 7.02 2.29
C PHE A 145 -40.11 5.97 3.39
N CYS A 146 -39.71 6.37 4.59
CA CYS A 146 -39.76 5.47 5.75
C CYS A 146 -41.21 5.04 6.02
N ALA A 147 -41.41 3.81 6.50
CA ALA A 147 -42.74 3.29 6.88
C ALA A 147 -43.50 4.26 7.81
N ASP A 148 -42.86 4.63 8.93
CA ASP A 148 -43.47 5.49 9.96
C ASP A 148 -43.78 6.89 9.43
N CYS A 149 -42.93 7.41 8.53
CA CYS A 149 -43.11 8.73 7.94
C CYS A 149 -44.35 8.79 7.05
N ILE A 150 -44.53 7.80 6.18
CA ILE A 150 -45.68 7.78 5.27
C ILE A 150 -46.98 7.40 6.01
N GLU A 151 -46.91 6.52 7.01
CA GLU A 151 -48.04 6.17 7.86
C GLU A 151 -48.56 7.40 8.62
N ALA A 152 -47.68 8.15 9.28
CA ALA A 152 -48.05 9.37 9.99
C ALA A 152 -48.65 10.43 9.06
N TRP A 153 -48.19 10.50 7.80
CA TRP A 153 -48.75 11.39 6.80
C TRP A 153 -50.18 10.98 6.39
N PHE A 154 -50.43 9.69 6.16
CA PHE A 154 -51.76 9.18 5.80
C PHE A 154 -52.77 9.33 6.94
N VAL A 155 -52.38 9.05 8.19
CA VAL A 155 -53.24 9.24 9.37
C VAL A 155 -53.70 10.70 9.50
N LYS A 156 -52.81 11.67 9.31
CA LYS A 156 -53.19 13.09 9.33
C LYS A 156 -54.21 13.48 8.26
N GLN A 157 -54.19 12.83 7.08
CA GLN A 157 -55.19 13.10 6.05
C GLN A 157 -56.56 12.56 6.44
N ILE A 158 -56.59 11.39 7.07
CA ILE A 158 -57.81 10.79 7.60
C ILE A 158 -58.47 11.73 8.62
N ASP A 159 -57.71 12.20 9.60
CA ASP A 159 -58.22 13.10 10.66
C ASP A 159 -58.83 14.37 10.07
N ASN A 160 -58.16 15.01 9.11
CA ASN A 160 -58.65 16.22 8.43
C ASN A 160 -59.97 16.00 7.64
N HIS A 161 -60.28 14.77 7.22
CA HIS A 161 -61.51 14.46 6.50
C HIS A 161 -62.70 14.21 7.43
N PHE A 162 -62.48 13.84 8.70
CA PHE A 162 -63.54 13.58 9.68
C PHE A 162 -64.16 14.85 10.29
N ASP A 163 -63.48 15.99 10.23
CA ASP A 163 -64.01 17.28 10.70
C ASP A 163 -64.98 17.96 9.72
N SER A 164 -65.14 17.42 8.50
CA SER A 164 -66.10 17.93 7.52
C SER A 164 -67.41 17.12 7.57
N GLU A 165 -68.55 17.79 7.83
CA GLU A 165 -69.90 17.19 7.97
C GLU A 165 -70.42 16.38 6.75
N GLN A 166 -69.62 16.13 5.72
CA GLN A 166 -69.98 15.30 4.57
C GLN A 166 -69.53 13.84 4.76
N ASN A 167 -70.23 13.15 5.67
CA ASN A 167 -70.18 11.70 5.74
C ASN A 167 -70.99 11.07 4.60
N ALA A 168 -70.34 10.58 3.54
CA ALA A 168 -70.94 9.62 2.63
C ALA A 168 -69.90 8.72 1.94
N ARG A 169 -69.72 7.54 2.54
CA ARG A 169 -69.13 6.28 2.03
C ARG A 169 -67.64 6.05 2.32
N VAL A 170 -67.46 5.11 3.25
CA VAL A 170 -66.26 4.36 3.66
C VAL A 170 -65.53 3.64 2.51
N GLU A 171 -65.90 3.85 1.25
CA GLU A 171 -65.59 2.91 0.17
C GLU A 171 -64.28 3.19 -0.57
N THR A 172 -63.66 4.36 -0.43
CA THR A 172 -62.26 4.58 -0.88
C THR A 172 -61.57 5.69 -0.07
N MET A 173 -60.77 5.35 0.94
CA MET A 173 -59.79 6.31 1.47
C MET A 173 -58.77 6.64 0.37
N VAL A 174 -58.71 7.91 -0.01
CA VAL A 174 -57.78 8.43 -1.02
C VAL A 174 -56.73 9.23 -0.29
N TYR A 175 -55.48 8.78 -0.41
CA TYR A 175 -54.33 9.47 0.18
C TYR A 175 -53.57 10.23 -0.89
N THR A 176 -52.81 11.25 -0.52
CA THR A 176 -51.93 11.97 -1.46
C THR A 176 -50.46 11.77 -1.12
N CYS A 177 -49.62 11.65 -2.15
CA CYS A 177 -48.17 11.57 -1.99
C CYS A 177 -47.59 12.88 -1.41
N PRO A 178 -46.72 12.83 -0.38
CA PRO A 178 -46.02 14.02 0.13
C PRO A 178 -45.20 14.76 -0.94
N THR A 179 -44.59 14.04 -1.88
CA THR A 179 -43.69 14.61 -2.90
C THR A 179 -44.46 15.18 -4.09
N CYS A 180 -45.31 14.37 -4.74
CA CYS A 180 -45.94 14.75 -6.01
C CYS A 180 -47.46 14.95 -5.92
N ARG A 181 -48.07 14.77 -4.74
CA ARG A 181 -49.52 14.89 -4.49
C ARG A 181 -50.40 13.95 -5.32
N THR A 182 -49.84 12.98 -6.03
CA THR A 182 -50.61 11.93 -6.71
C THR A 182 -51.52 11.23 -5.73
N HIS A 183 -52.78 11.06 -6.13
CA HIS A 183 -53.78 10.33 -5.37
C HIS A 183 -53.49 8.83 -5.41
N ASN A 184 -53.37 8.23 -4.23
CA ASN A 184 -53.16 6.81 -4.04
C ASN A 184 -54.44 6.17 -3.52
N ARG A 185 -54.94 5.17 -4.24
CA ARG A 185 -56.06 4.33 -3.79
C ARG A 185 -55.46 3.15 -3.02
N GLY A 186 -55.65 3.13 -1.70
CA GLY A 186 -55.11 2.08 -0.83
C GLY A 186 -53.85 2.49 -0.07
N TRP A 187 -53.27 1.52 0.64
CA TRP A 187 -52.16 1.75 1.56
C TRP A 187 -50.79 1.76 0.87
N HIS A 188 -49.79 2.32 1.53
CA HIS A 188 -48.39 2.20 1.11
C HIS A 188 -47.93 0.73 1.20
N ARG A 189 -46.87 0.38 0.48
CA ARG A 189 -46.36 -1.00 0.40
C ARG A 189 -44.88 -1.03 0.68
N GLU A 190 -44.40 -2.09 1.30
CA GLU A 190 -42.96 -2.26 1.53
C GLU A 190 -42.21 -2.33 0.20
N ASN A 191 -41.09 -1.62 0.11
CA ASN A 191 -40.18 -1.65 -1.02
C ASN A 191 -39.00 -2.57 -0.70
N PHE A 192 -39.19 -3.87 -0.91
CA PHE A 192 -38.19 -4.90 -0.57
C PHE A 192 -36.82 -4.68 -1.24
N ALA A 193 -36.80 -4.15 -2.46
CA ALA A 193 -35.56 -3.85 -3.18
C ALA A 193 -34.76 -2.74 -2.47
N LEU A 194 -35.42 -1.62 -2.15
CA LEU A 194 -34.76 -0.54 -1.40
C LEU A 194 -34.42 -0.94 0.03
N LYS A 195 -35.19 -1.85 0.65
CA LYS A 195 -34.86 -2.37 1.98
C LYS A 195 -33.56 -3.15 1.98
N ALA A 196 -33.37 -4.03 0.99
CA ALA A 196 -32.11 -4.76 0.82
C ALA A 196 -30.93 -3.80 0.59
N LEU A 197 -31.11 -2.77 -0.26
CA LEU A 197 -30.08 -1.77 -0.54
C LEU A 197 -29.74 -0.91 0.69
N SER A 198 -30.74 -0.44 1.42
CA SER A 198 -30.56 0.34 2.66
C SER A 198 -29.81 -0.47 3.72
N GLY A 199 -30.10 -1.78 3.84
CA GLY A 199 -29.37 -2.71 4.71
C GLY A 199 -27.90 -2.87 4.31
N LEU A 200 -27.62 -3.16 3.04
CA LEU A 200 -26.25 -3.29 2.54
C LEU A 200 -25.42 -2.03 2.76
N LEU A 201 -26.02 -0.86 2.57
CA LEU A 201 -25.33 0.40 2.80
C LEU A 201 -25.09 0.67 4.29
N SER A 202 -26.03 0.31 5.16
CA SER A 202 -25.85 0.42 6.61
C SER A 202 -24.69 -0.47 7.09
N ASP A 203 -24.60 -1.69 6.57
CA ASP A 203 -23.48 -2.61 6.84
C ASP A 203 -22.15 -2.06 6.34
N TYR A 204 -22.13 -1.41 5.18
CA TYR A 204 -20.93 -0.78 4.64
C TYR A 204 -20.45 0.38 5.51
N LEU A 205 -21.35 1.30 5.88
CA LEU A 205 -21.02 2.47 6.71
C LEU A 205 -20.57 2.06 8.12
N SER A 206 -21.23 1.08 8.74
CA SER A 206 -20.84 0.59 10.07
C SER A 206 -19.41 0.02 10.13
N LYS A 207 -18.89 -0.47 9.00
CA LYS A 207 -17.52 -0.97 8.90
C LYS A 207 -16.48 0.12 8.66
N GLN A 208 -16.88 1.32 8.22
CA GLN A 208 -15.97 2.47 8.10
C GLN A 208 -15.69 3.12 9.46
N ASP A 209 -16.69 3.13 10.36
CA ASP A 209 -16.59 3.76 11.67
C ASP A 209 -15.88 2.89 12.74
N ALA A 210 -15.54 1.63 12.42
CA ALA A 210 -14.98 0.63 13.34
C ALA A 210 -13.46 0.47 13.20
#